data_AF-A0A139PPM2-F1
#
_entry.id   AF-A0A139PPM2-F1
#
_cell.length_a   1.000
_cell.length_b   1.000
_cell.length_c   1.000
_cell.angle_alpha   90.00
_cell.angle_beta   90.00
_cell.angle_gamma   90.00
#
_symmetry.space_group_name_H-M   'P 1'
#
loop_
_entity.id
_entity.type
_entity.pdbx_description
1 polymer ?
#
loop_
_entity_poly.entity_id
_entity_poly.type
_entity_poly.pdbx_seq_one_letter_code
_entity_poly.pdbx_strand_id
1 'polypeptide(L)'
;MDKDVDFASATALRQHQKNQDFLERFMPSVALFEQASKVSWDDYFPLLRYQILSNPDLTTIYQVNQEMGVRIKEAIKIAQSVDELVEAVATKRYTKARVRRLLTYILVQAREGDLPEAIHVLGFTEKGRQHLKSLKGQVHIVSRIGREPWDAMTQKVDQIYQLGNPSIAEQNFGRVPIRIETN
;
A
#
# COMPACT_ATOMS: atom_id res chain seq x y z
N MET A 1 -5.65 31.00 -4.61
CA MET A 1 -4.78 29.89 -5.06
C MET A 1 -3.63 30.54 -5.79
N ASP A 2 -2.40 30.35 -5.28
CA ASP A 2 -1.20 30.88 -5.94
C ASP A 2 -1.09 30.33 -7.35
N LYS A 3 -0.87 31.23 -8.32
CA LYS A 3 -0.90 30.93 -9.74
C LYS A 3 0.41 30.33 -10.29
N ASP A 4 1.44 30.19 -9.45
CA ASP A 4 2.82 29.87 -9.89
C ASP A 4 3.42 28.67 -9.13
N VAL A 5 2.83 27.48 -9.27
CA VAL A 5 3.50 26.26 -8.84
C VAL A 5 3.73 25.38 -10.05
N ASP A 6 5.00 25.08 -10.35
CA ASP A 6 5.43 24.23 -11.48
C ASP A 6 5.18 22.74 -11.22
N PHE A 7 5.01 22.35 -9.95
CA PHE A 7 4.87 20.97 -9.55
C PHE A 7 3.77 20.78 -8.50
N ALA A 8 2.96 19.74 -8.66
CA ALA A 8 2.00 19.31 -7.66
C ALA A 8 2.53 18.12 -6.84
N SER A 9 2.22 18.08 -5.55
CA SER A 9 2.50 16.89 -4.73
C SER A 9 1.58 15.72 -5.11
N ALA A 10 2.02 14.49 -4.85
CA ALA A 10 1.19 13.30 -5.04
C ALA A 10 -0.12 13.34 -4.21
N THR A 11 -0.10 13.99 -3.05
CA THR A 11 -1.31 14.21 -2.24
C THR A 11 -2.28 15.15 -2.94
N ALA A 12 -1.78 16.25 -3.52
CA ALA A 12 -2.61 17.19 -4.27
C ALA A 12 -3.23 16.53 -5.52
N LEU A 13 -2.47 15.70 -6.24
CA LEU A 13 -2.98 14.92 -7.38
C LEU A 13 -4.13 13.98 -6.97
N ARG A 14 -4.00 13.25 -5.85
CA ARG A 14 -5.09 12.38 -5.35
C ARG A 14 -6.33 13.17 -4.91
N GLN A 15 -6.15 14.32 -4.27
CA GLN A 15 -7.28 15.19 -3.86
C GLN A 15 -8.03 15.76 -5.06
N HIS A 16 -7.30 16.09 -6.14
CA HIS A 16 -7.85 16.64 -7.37
C HIS A 16 -8.03 15.58 -8.47
N GLN A 17 -8.12 14.30 -8.12
CA GLN A 17 -8.19 13.19 -9.10
C GLN A 17 -9.40 13.25 -10.05
N LYS A 18 -10.40 14.10 -9.78
CA LYS A 18 -11.57 14.33 -10.64
C LYS A 18 -11.44 15.61 -11.50
N ASN A 19 -10.39 16.41 -11.29
CA ASN A 19 -10.16 17.65 -12.02
C ASN A 19 -9.16 17.37 -13.15
N GLN A 20 -9.69 17.20 -14.36
CA GLN A 20 -8.90 16.84 -15.54
C GLN A 20 -7.84 17.89 -15.88
N ASP A 21 -8.20 19.18 -15.90
CA ASP A 21 -7.27 20.28 -16.18
C ASP A 21 -6.08 20.29 -15.21
N PHE A 22 -6.34 19.99 -13.93
CA PHE A 22 -5.29 19.89 -12.93
C PHE A 22 -4.37 18.69 -13.19
N LEU A 23 -4.93 17.53 -13.55
CA LEU A 23 -4.14 16.34 -13.85
C LEU A 23 -3.29 16.54 -15.11
N GLU A 24 -3.87 17.08 -16.19
CA GLU A 24 -3.16 17.35 -17.45
C GLU A 24 -1.99 18.32 -17.26
N ARG A 25 -2.14 19.30 -16.37
CA ARG A 25 -1.06 20.25 -16.05
C ARG A 25 0.12 19.59 -15.31
N PHE A 26 -0.16 18.64 -14.41
CA PHE A 26 0.82 18.16 -13.43
C PHE A 26 1.23 16.69 -13.57
N MET A 27 0.70 15.97 -14.56
CA MET A 27 0.95 14.55 -14.76
C MET A 27 1.29 14.22 -16.23
N PRO A 28 2.37 13.47 -16.49
CA PRO A 28 2.78 13.17 -17.86
C PRO A 28 1.85 12.19 -18.59
N SER A 29 1.09 11.34 -17.87
CA SER A 29 0.20 10.35 -18.48
C SER A 29 -1.12 10.24 -17.72
N VAL A 30 -2.04 11.16 -17.99
CA VAL A 30 -3.38 11.19 -17.38
C VAL A 30 -4.18 9.94 -17.73
N ALA A 31 -4.08 9.46 -18.97
CA ALA A 31 -4.81 8.28 -19.43
C ALA A 31 -4.49 7.01 -18.59
N LEU A 32 -3.22 6.78 -18.23
CA LEU A 32 -2.83 5.67 -17.36
C LEU A 32 -3.43 5.82 -15.96
N PHE A 33 -3.44 7.04 -15.43
CA PHE A 33 -4.02 7.31 -14.13
C PHE A 33 -5.54 7.11 -14.12
N GLU A 34 -6.24 7.53 -15.17
CA GLU A 34 -7.69 7.34 -15.31
C GLU A 34 -8.08 5.86 -15.41
N GLN A 35 -7.37 5.10 -16.24
CA GLN A 35 -7.62 3.68 -16.48
C GLN A 35 -7.25 2.80 -15.28
N ALA A 36 -6.34 3.26 -14.41
CA ALA A 36 -5.96 2.50 -13.23
C ALA A 36 -7.15 2.30 -12.27
N SER A 37 -7.32 1.07 -11.79
CA SER A 37 -8.22 0.76 -10.68
C SER A 37 -7.75 1.49 -9.43
N LYS A 38 -8.67 2.25 -8.82
CA LYS A 38 -8.39 3.07 -7.64
C LYS A 38 -9.06 2.45 -6.41
N VAL A 39 -8.45 2.70 -5.27
CA VAL A 39 -8.96 2.34 -3.95
C VAL A 39 -8.73 3.50 -2.99
N SER A 40 -9.49 3.47 -1.92
CA SER A 40 -9.49 4.43 -0.83
C SER A 40 -9.55 3.68 0.50
N TRP A 41 -9.35 4.40 1.60
CA TRP A 41 -9.50 3.79 2.92
C TRP A 41 -10.94 3.37 3.24
N ASP A 42 -11.94 3.96 2.58
CA ASP A 42 -13.35 3.60 2.77
C ASP A 42 -13.61 2.16 2.29
N ASP A 43 -12.93 1.74 1.22
CA ASP A 43 -13.02 0.37 0.69
C ASP A 43 -12.48 -0.68 1.67
N TYR A 44 -11.54 -0.28 2.54
CA TYR A 44 -10.92 -1.18 3.52
C TYR A 44 -11.47 -1.01 4.94
N PHE A 45 -12.23 0.06 5.22
CA PHE A 45 -12.70 0.34 6.57
C PHE A 45 -13.54 -0.81 7.17
N PRO A 46 -14.46 -1.46 6.43
CA PRO A 46 -15.20 -2.62 6.95
C PRO A 46 -14.28 -3.78 7.37
N LEU A 47 -13.24 -4.05 6.58
CA LEU A 47 -12.26 -5.12 6.84
C LEU A 47 -11.40 -4.79 8.07
N LEU A 48 -10.90 -3.55 8.15
CA LEU A 48 -10.14 -3.07 9.30
C LEU A 48 -10.99 -3.09 10.57
N ARG A 49 -12.25 -2.62 10.49
CA ARG A 49 -13.19 -2.64 11.61
C ARG A 49 -13.42 -4.06 12.11
N TYR A 50 -13.65 -5.01 11.20
CA TYR A 50 -13.76 -6.42 11.56
C TYR A 50 -12.51 -6.90 12.29
N GLN A 51 -11.32 -6.72 11.71
CA GLN A 51 -10.05 -7.14 12.31
C GLN A 51 -9.85 -6.56 13.72
N ILE A 52 -10.12 -5.27 13.93
CA ILE A 52 -9.97 -4.65 15.25
C ILE A 52 -10.96 -5.23 16.26
N LEU A 53 -12.24 -5.39 15.87
CA LEU A 53 -13.31 -5.86 16.76
C LEU A 53 -13.15 -7.35 17.10
N SER A 54 -12.69 -8.18 16.17
CA SER A 54 -12.53 -9.62 16.37
C SER A 54 -11.20 -10.01 17.01
N ASN A 55 -10.20 -9.12 16.99
CA ASN A 55 -8.87 -9.44 17.53
C ASN A 55 -8.85 -9.28 19.07
N PRO A 56 -8.60 -10.34 19.85
CA PRO A 56 -8.57 -10.26 21.30
C PRO A 56 -7.39 -9.46 21.84
N ASP A 57 -6.27 -9.41 21.12
CA ASP A 57 -5.04 -8.73 21.54
C ASP A 57 -4.30 -8.12 20.35
N LEU A 58 -4.48 -6.80 20.18
CA LEU A 58 -3.80 -6.04 19.14
C LEU A 58 -2.30 -5.90 19.37
N THR A 59 -1.78 -6.18 20.57
CA THR A 59 -0.33 -6.05 20.83
C THR A 59 0.51 -7.12 20.17
N THR A 60 -0.13 -8.16 19.65
CA THR A 60 0.49 -9.16 18.77
C THR A 60 0.81 -8.61 17.38
N ILE A 61 0.27 -7.44 17.01
CA ILE A 61 0.51 -6.77 15.73
C ILE A 61 1.75 -5.89 15.84
N TYR A 62 2.55 -5.89 14.77
CA TYR A 62 3.83 -5.19 14.70
C TYR A 62 3.71 -3.72 15.15
N GLN A 63 4.55 -3.33 16.11
CA GLN A 63 4.65 -1.99 16.71
C GLN A 63 3.40 -1.46 17.45
N VAL A 64 2.38 -2.29 17.68
CA VAL A 64 1.23 -1.91 18.52
C VAL A 64 1.57 -2.21 19.97
N ASN A 65 1.72 -1.17 20.79
CA ASN A 65 1.88 -1.34 22.24
C ASN A 65 0.51 -1.40 22.96
N GLN A 66 0.52 -1.76 24.24
CA GLN A 66 -0.69 -1.89 25.07
C GLN A 66 -1.57 -0.63 25.06
N GLU A 67 -0.97 0.53 25.30
CA GLU A 67 -1.67 1.83 25.30
C GLU A 67 -2.40 2.07 23.96
N MET A 68 -1.70 1.84 22.85
CA MET A 68 -2.24 2.04 21.50
C MET A 68 -3.34 1.02 21.18
N GLY A 69 -3.15 -0.25 21.56
CA GLY A 69 -4.14 -1.30 21.36
C GLY A 69 -5.47 -0.97 22.05
N VAL A 70 -5.41 -0.56 23.31
CA VAL A 70 -6.60 -0.11 24.06
C VAL A 70 -7.26 1.10 23.38
N ARG A 71 -6.48 2.11 23.02
CA ARG A 71 -7.00 3.33 22.38
C ARG A 71 -7.70 3.04 21.06
N ILE A 72 -7.12 2.20 20.21
CA ILE A 72 -7.71 1.79 18.92
C ILE A 72 -9.02 1.02 19.16
N LYS A 73 -9.03 0.08 20.11
CA LYS A 73 -10.23 -0.72 20.44
C LYS A 73 -11.38 0.12 20.98
N GLU A 74 -11.11 1.18 21.73
CA GLU A 74 -12.16 2.09 22.16
C GLU A 74 -12.64 2.99 21.03
N ALA A 75 -11.73 3.58 20.26
CA ALA A 75 -12.06 4.50 19.18
C ALA A 75 -12.85 3.83 18.04
N ILE A 76 -12.53 2.56 17.68
CA ILE A 76 -13.22 1.87 16.58
C ILE A 76 -14.72 1.68 16.84
N LYS A 77 -15.15 1.61 18.10
CA LYS A 77 -16.57 1.36 18.44
C LYS A 77 -17.47 2.44 17.86
N ILE A 78 -16.98 3.68 17.82
CA ILE A 78 -17.73 4.87 17.40
C ILE A 78 -17.31 5.42 16.04
N ALA A 79 -16.04 5.24 15.64
CA ALA A 79 -15.55 5.76 14.36
C ALA A 79 -16.29 5.14 13.17
N GLN A 80 -16.61 5.95 12.17
CA GLN A 80 -17.32 5.57 10.94
C GLN A 80 -16.42 5.59 9.70
N SER A 81 -15.18 6.06 9.82
CA SER A 81 -14.17 6.02 8.76
C SER A 81 -12.77 5.84 9.33
N VAL A 82 -11.81 5.53 8.46
CA VAL A 82 -10.39 5.47 8.86
C VAL A 82 -9.88 6.83 9.30
N ASP A 83 -10.29 7.91 8.64
CA ASP A 83 -9.84 9.25 9.03
C ASP A 83 -10.37 9.64 10.40
N GLU A 84 -11.65 9.38 10.71
CA GLU A 84 -12.20 9.57 12.06
C GLU A 84 -11.45 8.75 13.11
N LEU A 85 -11.15 7.48 12.79
CA LEU A 85 -10.38 6.61 13.67
C LEU A 85 -8.97 7.17 13.91
N VAL A 86 -8.31 7.67 12.87
CA VAL A 86 -6.98 8.28 12.97
C VAL A 86 -7.02 9.53 13.84
N GLU A 87 -8.01 10.40 13.68
CA GLU A 87 -8.16 11.61 14.50
C GLU A 87 -8.39 11.25 15.98
N ALA A 88 -9.25 10.28 16.26
CA ALA A 88 -9.54 9.84 17.62
C ALA A 88 -8.32 9.19 18.31
N VAL A 89 -7.52 8.43 17.56
CA VAL A 89 -6.37 7.69 18.10
C VAL A 89 -5.10 8.55 18.17
N ALA A 90 -4.93 9.53 17.28
CA ALA A 90 -3.74 10.39 17.29
C ALA A 90 -3.62 11.20 18.59
N THR A 91 -2.37 11.43 19.01
CA THR A 91 -2.03 12.26 20.18
C THR A 91 -0.80 13.12 19.87
N LYS A 92 -0.39 13.97 20.82
CA LYS A 92 0.91 14.69 20.72
C LYS A 92 2.10 13.74 20.57
N ARG A 93 2.02 12.54 21.17
CA ARG A 93 3.06 11.51 21.09
C ARG A 93 2.93 10.62 19.85
N TYR A 94 1.71 10.38 19.38
CA TYR A 94 1.41 9.50 18.26
C TYR A 94 0.85 10.30 17.08
N THR A 95 1.72 10.60 16.12
CA THR A 95 1.32 11.35 14.93
C THR A 95 0.31 10.58 14.08
N LYS A 96 -0.53 11.30 13.33
CA LYS A 96 -1.51 10.69 12.41
C LYS A 96 -0.88 9.72 11.42
N ALA A 97 0.34 10.02 10.94
CA ALA A 97 1.10 9.13 10.06
C ALA A 97 1.48 7.82 10.76
N ARG A 98 1.90 7.87 12.03
CA ARG A 98 2.16 6.67 12.82
C ARG A 98 0.90 5.85 13.02
N VAL A 99 -0.21 6.48 13.38
CA VAL A 99 -1.50 5.79 13.55
C VAL A 99 -1.93 5.10 12.25
N ARG A 100 -1.86 5.78 11.10
CA ARG A 100 -2.16 5.18 9.79
C ARG A 100 -1.31 3.94 9.49
N ARG A 101 -0.01 3.95 9.83
CA ARG A 101 0.85 2.76 9.69
C ARG A 101 0.36 1.61 10.57
N LEU A 102 0.04 1.88 11.84
CA LEU A 102 -0.46 0.84 12.75
C LEU A 102 -1.79 0.26 12.29
N LEU A 103 -2.72 1.10 11.82
CA LEU A 103 -3.97 0.62 11.22
C LEU A 103 -3.73 -0.23 9.97
N THR A 104 -2.73 0.13 9.15
CA THR A 104 -2.33 -0.71 8.01
C THR A 104 -1.80 -2.06 8.49
N TYR A 105 -0.92 -2.08 9.50
CA TYR A 105 -0.41 -3.33 10.08
C TYR A 105 -1.52 -4.20 10.66
N ILE A 106 -2.54 -3.61 11.27
CA ILE A 106 -3.72 -4.36 11.74
C ILE A 106 -4.52 -4.92 10.55
N LEU A 107 -4.81 -4.10 9.53
CA LEU A 107 -5.54 -4.54 8.33
C LEU A 107 -4.89 -5.77 7.69
N VAL A 108 -3.57 -5.73 7.54
CA VAL A 108 -2.80 -6.82 6.90
C VAL A 108 -2.30 -7.88 7.87
N GLN A 109 -2.66 -7.77 9.16
CA GLN A 109 -2.20 -8.65 10.23
C GLN A 109 -0.67 -8.84 10.21
N ALA A 110 0.06 -7.73 10.12
CA ALA A 110 1.52 -7.72 10.13
C ALA A 110 2.05 -8.06 11.52
N ARG A 111 2.99 -9.00 11.58
CA ARG A 111 3.69 -9.40 12.80
C ARG A 111 5.17 -9.20 12.60
N GLU A 112 5.92 -9.21 13.68
CA GLU A 112 7.37 -9.25 13.60
C GLU A 112 7.81 -10.53 12.88
N GLY A 113 8.75 -10.39 11.96
CA GLY A 113 9.22 -11.45 11.08
C GLY A 113 10.39 -10.94 10.24
N ASP A 114 11.05 -11.88 9.57
CA ASP A 114 12.21 -11.57 8.75
C ASP A 114 11.82 -10.79 7.51
N LEU A 115 12.74 -9.93 7.07
CA LEU A 115 12.60 -9.24 5.78
C LEU A 115 12.90 -10.23 4.65
N PRO A 116 12.24 -10.09 3.49
CA PRO A 116 12.54 -10.94 2.36
C PRO A 116 13.99 -10.73 1.90
N GLU A 117 14.73 -11.83 1.74
CA GLU A 117 16.13 -11.81 1.29
C GLU A 117 16.24 -11.64 -0.24
N ALA A 118 15.17 -11.96 -0.98
CA ALA A 118 15.15 -11.91 -2.43
C ALA A 118 14.63 -10.58 -2.97
N ILE A 119 15.13 -10.18 -4.14
CA ILE A 119 14.69 -9.01 -4.88
C ILE A 119 13.58 -9.42 -5.84
N HIS A 120 12.35 -8.97 -5.61
CA HIS A 120 11.23 -9.18 -6.53
C HIS A 120 11.19 -8.11 -7.63
N VAL A 121 11.40 -8.50 -8.88
CA VAL A 121 11.45 -7.61 -10.04
C VAL A 121 10.06 -7.42 -10.62
N LEU A 122 9.50 -6.20 -10.48
CA LEU A 122 8.18 -5.85 -11.00
C LEU A 122 8.21 -5.39 -12.47
N GLY A 123 9.34 -4.85 -12.93
CA GLY A 123 9.52 -4.39 -14.31
C GLY A 123 10.93 -3.89 -14.58
N PHE A 124 11.28 -3.73 -15.86
CA PHE A 124 12.58 -3.25 -16.30
C PHE A 124 12.52 -2.63 -17.70
N THR A 125 13.43 -1.68 -17.96
CA THR A 125 13.76 -1.23 -19.32
C THR A 125 14.81 -2.16 -19.95
N GLU A 126 15.15 -1.96 -21.23
CA GLU A 126 16.24 -2.72 -21.86
C GLU A 126 17.60 -2.54 -21.15
N LYS A 127 17.92 -1.31 -20.72
CA LYS A 127 19.12 -1.06 -19.89
C LYS A 127 19.02 -1.80 -18.55
N GLY A 128 17.85 -1.76 -17.92
CA GLY A 128 17.57 -2.50 -16.69
C GLY A 128 17.75 -4.01 -16.85
N ARG A 129 17.31 -4.58 -17.98
CA ARG A 129 17.48 -6.00 -18.30
C ARG A 129 18.94 -6.41 -18.39
N GLN A 130 19.77 -5.60 -19.05
CA GLN A 130 21.22 -5.84 -19.16
C GLN A 130 21.89 -5.77 -17.79
N HIS A 131 21.49 -4.81 -16.94
CA HIS A 131 21.97 -4.73 -15.57
C HIS A 131 21.56 -5.94 -14.73
N LEU A 132 20.28 -6.34 -14.75
CA LEU A 132 19.79 -7.54 -14.06
C LEU A 132 20.52 -8.81 -14.51
N LYS A 133 20.89 -8.91 -15.80
CA LYS A 133 21.70 -10.02 -16.32
C LYS A 133 23.09 -10.05 -15.67
N SER A 134 23.73 -8.91 -15.47
CA SER A 134 25.04 -8.83 -14.80
C SER A 134 24.99 -9.25 -13.32
N LEU A 135 23.84 -9.04 -12.65
CA LEU A 135 23.61 -9.40 -11.26
C LEU A 135 23.21 -10.88 -11.04
N LYS A 136 22.95 -11.61 -12.12
CA LYS A 136 22.51 -13.01 -12.03
C LYS A 136 23.58 -13.86 -11.33
N GLY A 137 23.18 -14.56 -10.27
CA GLY A 137 24.08 -15.39 -9.46
C GLY A 137 24.80 -14.65 -8.32
N GLN A 138 24.70 -13.32 -8.26
CA GLN A 138 25.24 -12.52 -7.15
C GLN A 138 24.17 -12.20 -6.11
N VAL A 139 22.92 -12.06 -6.55
CA VAL A 139 21.75 -11.78 -5.70
C VAL A 139 20.62 -12.73 -6.04
N HIS A 140 19.79 -13.05 -5.04
CA HIS A 140 18.59 -13.84 -5.25
C HIS A 140 17.51 -12.96 -5.88
N ILE A 141 17.23 -13.19 -7.17
CA ILE A 141 16.23 -12.43 -7.94
C ILE A 141 15.02 -13.33 -8.20
N VAL A 142 13.83 -12.82 -7.87
CA VAL A 142 12.55 -13.41 -8.23
C VAL A 142 11.91 -12.54 -9.32
N SER A 143 11.68 -13.11 -10.49
CA SER A 143 11.00 -12.42 -11.61
C SER A 143 9.58 -12.90 -11.85
N ARG A 144 9.27 -14.14 -11.47
CA ARG A 144 7.94 -14.73 -11.63
C ARG A 144 7.65 -15.58 -10.41
N ILE A 145 6.54 -15.28 -9.74
CA ILE A 145 6.06 -16.09 -8.62
C ILE A 145 5.35 -17.31 -9.22
N GLY A 146 5.94 -18.48 -8.99
CA GLY A 146 5.47 -19.77 -9.47
C GLY A 146 4.79 -20.56 -8.36
N ARG A 147 5.10 -21.86 -8.27
CA ARG A 147 4.60 -22.71 -7.18
C ARG A 147 5.21 -22.37 -5.82
N GLU A 148 6.46 -21.94 -5.81
CA GLU A 148 7.13 -21.51 -4.58
C GLU A 148 6.80 -20.05 -4.29
N PRO A 149 6.25 -19.74 -3.10
CA PRO A 149 6.03 -18.37 -2.67
C PRO A 149 7.37 -17.67 -2.47
N TRP A 150 7.46 -16.38 -2.81
CA TRP A 150 8.65 -15.57 -2.52
C TRP A 150 8.58 -15.07 -1.06
N ASP A 151 7.72 -14.08 -0.79
CA ASP A 151 7.45 -13.50 0.51
C ASP A 151 5.97 -13.68 0.83
N ALA A 152 5.68 -14.44 1.88
CA ALA A 152 4.32 -14.73 2.30
C ALA A 152 3.59 -13.46 2.76
N MET A 153 4.31 -12.51 3.37
CA MET A 153 3.70 -11.28 3.86
C MET A 153 3.26 -10.39 2.70
N THR A 154 4.13 -10.12 1.73
CA THR A 154 3.78 -9.31 0.56
C THR A 154 2.66 -9.95 -0.25
N GLN A 155 2.71 -11.27 -0.47
CA GLN A 155 1.63 -11.95 -1.20
C GLN A 155 0.27 -11.83 -0.51
N LYS A 156 0.24 -11.94 0.82
CA LYS A 156 -0.97 -11.71 1.62
C LYS A 156 -1.45 -10.25 1.51
N VAL A 157 -0.54 -9.28 1.57
CA VAL A 157 -0.87 -7.85 1.42
C VAL A 157 -1.50 -7.60 0.05
N ASP A 158 -0.95 -8.17 -1.01
CA ASP A 158 -1.49 -8.03 -2.37
C ASP A 158 -2.89 -8.62 -2.50
N GLN A 159 -3.16 -9.75 -1.85
CA GLN A 159 -4.50 -10.34 -1.80
C GLN A 159 -5.49 -9.46 -1.04
N ILE A 160 -5.08 -8.89 0.11
CA ILE A 160 -5.93 -7.97 0.88
C ILE A 160 -6.17 -6.68 0.11
N TYR A 161 -5.16 -6.17 -0.60
CA TYR A 161 -5.28 -4.97 -1.42
C TYR A 161 -6.33 -5.15 -2.54
N GLN A 162 -6.35 -6.32 -3.19
CA GLN A 162 -7.37 -6.67 -4.20
C GLN A 162 -8.81 -6.64 -3.65
N LEU A 163 -9.02 -6.89 -2.36
CA LEU A 163 -10.37 -6.82 -1.76
C LEU A 163 -10.96 -5.40 -1.77
N GLY A 164 -10.13 -4.36 -1.87
CA GLY A 164 -10.60 -2.98 -1.92
C GLY A 164 -11.23 -2.60 -3.27
N ASN A 165 -10.89 -3.32 -4.35
CA ASN A 165 -11.52 -3.11 -5.64
C ASN A 165 -11.41 -4.38 -6.51
N PRO A 166 -12.54 -5.05 -6.81
CA PRO A 166 -12.56 -6.29 -7.59
C PRO A 166 -11.96 -6.20 -9.00
N SER A 167 -11.79 -4.99 -9.54
CA SER A 167 -11.14 -4.78 -10.84
C SER A 167 -9.61 -4.78 -10.76
N ILE A 168 -9.02 -4.84 -9.57
CA ILE A 168 -7.58 -5.07 -9.39
C ILE A 168 -7.29 -6.53 -9.71
N ALA A 169 -6.49 -6.76 -10.74
CA ALA A 169 -6.07 -8.11 -11.14
C ALA A 169 -5.16 -8.77 -10.08
N GLU A 170 -4.99 -10.10 -10.17
CA GLU A 170 -3.99 -10.85 -9.40
C GLU A 170 -2.60 -10.22 -9.55
N GLN A 171 -1.93 -9.96 -8.42
CA GLN A 171 -0.59 -9.32 -8.39
C GLN A 171 0.54 -10.30 -8.11
N ASN A 172 0.23 -11.53 -7.67
CA ASN A 172 1.22 -12.52 -7.29
C ASN A 172 1.51 -13.51 -8.43
N PHE A 173 0.66 -14.52 -8.56
CA PHE A 173 0.99 -15.72 -9.33
C PHE A 173 0.93 -15.49 -10.84
N GLY A 174 1.92 -16.04 -11.54
CA GLY A 174 1.92 -16.07 -13.01
C GLY A 174 2.20 -14.73 -13.70
N ARG A 175 2.36 -13.64 -12.95
CA ARG A 175 2.70 -12.30 -13.45
C ARG A 175 4.13 -12.29 -13.98
N VAL A 176 4.32 -11.70 -15.15
CA VAL A 176 5.64 -11.43 -15.72
C VAL A 176 6.01 -9.97 -15.48
N PRO A 177 7.30 -9.64 -15.27
CA PRO A 177 7.71 -8.27 -15.07
C PRO A 177 7.36 -7.41 -16.28
N ILE A 178 6.94 -6.17 -16.03
CA ILE A 178 6.64 -5.19 -17.08
C ILE A 178 7.92 -4.90 -17.86
N ARG A 179 7.85 -5.06 -19.19
CA ARG A 179 8.98 -4.76 -20.09
C ARG A 179 8.70 -3.44 -20.78
N ILE A 180 9.64 -2.50 -20.65
CA ILE A 180 9.57 -1.20 -21.31
C ILE A 180 10.67 -1.17 -22.38
N GLU A 181 10.26 -1.12 -23.65
CA GLU A 181 11.19 -1.21 -24.79
C GLU A 181 11.94 0.10 -25.07
N THR A 182 11.46 1.22 -24.54
CA THR A 182 12.06 2.56 -24.69
C THR A 182 12.71 3.05 -23.39
N ASN A 183 13.82 3.79 -23.50
CA ASN A 183 14.38 4.59 -22.39
C ASN A 183 14.02 6.05 -22.59
#